data_AF-A0A7H1NPD9-F1
#
_entry.id   AF-A0A7H1NPD9-F1
#
_cell.length_a   1.000
_cell.length_b   1.000
_cell.length_c   1.000
_cell.angle_alpha   90.00
_cell.angle_beta   90.00
_cell.angle_gamma   90.00
#
_symmetry.space_group_name_H-M   'P 1'
#
loop_
_entity.id
_entity.type
_entity.pdbx_description
1 polymer ?
#
loop_
_entity_poly.entity_id
_entity_poly.type
_entity_poly.pdbx_seq_one_letter_code
_entity_poly.pdbx_strand_id
1 'polypeptide(L)'
;MDGDEYFYPVHMENIGCFFDQFEHADGVAVSWCIYGSSDRVVRPRNTTVEAFRAHSTTELGDNSLVKSFVRPEKLGPNYTDPHRFDIPEERYVDTKGQQVVWNGAIKNIDWDDAKILHYICRSMEHYIQRIKRRINADLGDSQVYWNHCLCQRETSP
;
A
#
# COMPACT_ATOMS: atom_id res chain seq x y z
N MET A 1 8.98 3.99 3.31
CA MET A 1 7.59 4.41 3.49
C MET A 1 7.51 5.88 3.15
N ASP A 2 6.58 6.23 2.29
CA ASP A 2 6.36 7.58 1.82
C ASP A 2 5.33 8.30 2.73
N GLY A 3 5.26 9.63 2.69
CA GLY A 3 4.42 10.42 3.62
C GLY A 3 2.90 10.29 3.39
N ASP A 4 2.51 9.56 2.36
CA ASP A 4 1.15 9.16 2.00
C ASP A 4 0.88 7.67 2.21
N GLU A 5 1.78 6.96 2.86
CA GLU A 5 1.67 5.54 3.15
C GLU A 5 1.65 5.28 4.66
N TYR A 6 0.76 4.39 5.11
CA TYR A 6 0.61 4.03 6.51
C TYR A 6 0.52 2.51 6.63
N PHE A 7 1.28 1.92 7.55
CA PHE A 7 1.14 0.51 7.88
C PHE A 7 -0.10 0.32 8.77
N TYR A 8 -0.95 -0.63 8.42
CA TYR A 8 -2.17 -0.94 9.16
C TYR A 8 -2.21 -2.44 9.50
N PRO A 9 -1.95 -2.83 10.76
CA PRO A 9 -2.22 -4.19 11.23
C PRO A 9 -3.73 -4.35 11.42
N VAL A 10 -4.32 -5.42 10.86
CA VAL A 10 -5.77 -5.63 10.91
C VAL A 10 -6.18 -6.23 12.26
N HIS A 11 -5.36 -7.13 12.80
CA HIS A 11 -5.68 -7.90 14.00
C HIS A 11 -4.83 -7.55 15.23
N MET A 12 -3.83 -6.67 15.07
CA MET A 12 -2.89 -6.32 16.15
C MET A 12 -3.06 -4.87 16.58
N GLU A 13 -2.79 -4.61 17.86
CA GLU A 13 -2.89 -3.26 18.43
C GLU A 13 -1.82 -2.31 17.89
N ASN A 14 -0.62 -2.83 17.63
CA ASN A 14 0.50 -2.03 17.16
C ASN A 14 1.41 -2.81 16.21
N ILE A 15 2.24 -2.05 15.49
CA ILE A 15 3.17 -2.56 14.49
C ILE A 15 4.23 -3.51 15.08
N GLY A 16 4.64 -3.31 16.34
CA GLY A 16 5.61 -4.17 17.02
C GLY A 16 5.06 -5.57 17.22
N CYS A 17 3.87 -5.69 17.83
CA CYS A 17 3.20 -6.97 18.03
C CYS A 17 2.98 -7.73 16.72
N PHE A 18 2.72 -7.02 15.62
CA PHE A 18 2.62 -7.64 14.30
C PHE A 18 3.96 -8.22 13.83
N PHE A 19 5.09 -7.52 14.00
CA PHE A 19 6.38 -8.02 13.53
C PHE A 19 7.01 -9.07 14.45
N ASP A 20 6.63 -9.10 15.73
CA ASP A 20 7.10 -10.12 16.68
C ASP A 20 6.70 -11.55 16.27
N GLN A 21 5.65 -11.73 15.45
CA GLN A 21 5.27 -13.05 14.95
C GLN A 21 6.22 -13.62 13.87
N PHE A 22 7.18 -12.82 13.38
CA PHE A 22 8.09 -13.17 12.29
C PHE A 22 9.57 -13.18 12.71
N GLU A 23 9.89 -13.68 13.90
CA GLU A 23 11.29 -13.87 14.34
C GLU A 23 12.12 -14.72 13.38
N HIS A 24 11.47 -15.65 12.67
CA HIS A 24 12.10 -16.54 11.71
C HIS A 24 12.44 -15.86 10.37
N ALA A 25 11.83 -14.71 10.07
CA ALA A 25 12.01 -13.98 8.81
C ALA A 25 12.97 -12.80 8.96
N ASP A 26 13.61 -12.45 7.85
CA ASP A 26 14.48 -11.27 7.72
C ASP A 26 13.80 -10.14 6.93
N GLY A 27 12.77 -10.48 6.15
CA GLY A 27 11.95 -9.52 5.41
C GLY A 27 10.46 -9.92 5.42
N VAL A 28 9.58 -8.93 5.59
CA VAL A 28 8.13 -9.09 5.49
C VAL A 28 7.60 -8.17 4.40
N ALA A 29 6.93 -8.74 3.39
CA ALA A 29 6.35 -8.02 2.27
C ALA A 29 4.86 -7.78 2.49
N VAL A 30 4.45 -6.50 2.47
CA VAL A 30 3.08 -6.07 2.78
C VAL A 30 2.49 -5.38 1.55
N SER A 31 1.35 -5.87 1.07
CA SER A 31 0.71 -5.33 -0.15
C SER A 31 0.18 -3.92 0.07
N TRP A 32 0.31 -3.10 -0.97
CA TRP A 32 -0.41 -1.84 -1.08
C TRP A 32 -1.92 -2.06 -1.12
N CYS A 33 -2.63 -1.13 -0.50
CA CYS A 33 -4.07 -0.96 -0.58
C CYS A 33 -4.30 0.51 -0.93
N ILE A 34 -4.64 0.78 -2.20
CA ILE A 34 -4.75 2.14 -2.71
C ILE A 34 -6.04 2.81 -2.22
N TYR A 35 -5.93 3.93 -1.51
CA TYR A 35 -7.05 4.72 -1.00
C TYR A 35 -7.35 5.94 -1.86
N GLY A 36 -8.64 6.16 -2.07
CA GLY A 36 -9.19 7.24 -2.86
C GLY A 36 -9.69 8.43 -2.08
N SER A 37 -10.32 9.35 -2.82
CA SER A 37 -10.92 10.55 -2.22
C SER A 37 -12.17 10.27 -1.38
N SER A 38 -12.72 9.04 -1.40
CA SER A 38 -13.94 8.67 -0.64
C SER A 38 -15.09 9.65 -0.89
N ASP A 39 -15.33 9.99 -2.17
CA ASP A 39 -16.31 10.99 -2.63
C ASP A 39 -16.14 12.42 -2.07
N ARG A 40 -15.02 12.71 -1.40
CA ARG A 40 -14.80 14.03 -0.80
C ARG A 40 -14.33 15.03 -1.85
N VAL A 41 -15.15 16.06 -2.04
CA VAL A 41 -14.84 17.17 -2.94
C VAL A 41 -13.81 18.13 -2.34
N VAL A 42 -13.93 18.42 -1.03
CA VAL A 42 -13.11 19.41 -0.30
C VAL A 42 -12.25 18.72 0.76
N ARG A 43 -11.09 19.31 1.07
CA ARG A 43 -10.21 18.81 2.14
C ARG A 43 -10.94 18.76 3.50
N PRO A 44 -11.04 17.57 4.13
CA PRO A 44 -11.67 17.41 5.43
C PRO A 44 -10.79 17.98 6.55
N ARG A 45 -11.41 18.32 7.69
CA ARG A 45 -10.68 18.74 8.91
C ARG A 45 -10.07 17.56 9.68
N ASN A 46 -10.56 16.35 9.44
CA ASN A 46 -10.12 15.12 10.09
C ASN A 46 -8.76 14.66 9.55
N THR A 47 -8.15 13.67 10.22
CA THR A 47 -6.93 13.03 9.70
C THR A 47 -7.19 12.28 8.40
N THR A 48 -6.13 12.01 7.62
CA THR A 48 -6.22 11.28 6.34
C THR A 48 -6.92 9.93 6.53
N VAL A 49 -6.50 9.16 7.53
CA VAL A 49 -7.04 7.81 7.80
C VAL A 49 -8.52 7.85 8.18
N GLU A 50 -8.93 8.84 8.98
CA GLU A 50 -10.33 8.98 9.37
C GLU A 50 -11.23 9.40 8.20
N ALA A 51 -10.70 10.23 7.31
CA ALA A 51 -11.48 10.88 6.29
C ALA A 51 -11.60 10.07 5.00
N PHE A 52 -10.56 9.32 4.63
CA PHE A 52 -10.47 8.56 3.39
C PHE A 52 -10.53 7.07 3.70
N ARG A 53 -11.74 6.50 3.66
CA ARG A 53 -12.01 5.11 4.03
C ARG A 53 -12.24 4.18 2.83
N ALA A 54 -12.57 4.74 1.67
CA ALA A 54 -12.76 3.97 0.45
C ALA A 54 -11.39 3.64 -0.18
N HIS A 55 -11.17 2.35 -0.44
CA HIS A 55 -10.01 1.85 -1.16
C HIS A 55 -10.41 1.10 -2.43
N SER A 56 -9.44 0.94 -3.32
CA SER A 56 -9.59 0.16 -4.54
C SER A 56 -9.78 -1.33 -4.24
N THR A 57 -10.26 -2.04 -5.25
CA THR A 57 -10.43 -3.49 -5.22
C THR A 57 -9.16 -4.21 -5.71
N THR A 58 -9.08 -5.53 -5.52
CA THR A 58 -7.90 -6.33 -5.90
C THR A 58 -7.62 -6.36 -7.41
N GLU A 59 -8.56 -5.92 -8.26
CA GLU A 59 -8.37 -5.80 -9.70
C GLU A 59 -7.45 -4.63 -10.09
N LEU A 60 -7.19 -3.67 -9.19
CA LEU A 60 -6.20 -2.63 -9.43
C LEU A 60 -4.79 -3.22 -9.28
N GLY A 61 -4.07 -3.37 -10.39
CA GLY A 61 -2.74 -4.00 -10.43
C GLY A 61 -1.72 -3.42 -9.45
N ASP A 62 -1.78 -2.12 -9.16
CA ASP A 62 -0.87 -1.46 -8.20
C ASP A 62 -0.97 -2.03 -6.78
N ASN A 63 -2.09 -2.64 -6.41
CA ASN A 63 -2.24 -3.30 -5.11
C ASN A 63 -1.32 -4.52 -4.96
N SER A 64 -0.80 -5.06 -6.06
CA SER A 64 0.18 -6.16 -6.04
C SER A 64 1.60 -5.71 -5.68
N LEU A 65 1.88 -4.41 -5.75
CA LEU A 65 3.14 -3.84 -5.24
C LEU A 65 3.16 -3.91 -3.72
N VAL A 66 4.38 -3.96 -3.19
CA VAL A 66 4.61 -4.14 -1.76
C VAL A 66 5.46 -3.03 -1.17
N LYS A 67 5.35 -2.87 0.14
CA LYS A 67 6.46 -2.35 0.94
C LYS A 67 7.02 -3.45 1.80
N SER A 68 8.33 -3.39 1.91
CA SER A 68 9.11 -4.42 2.55
C SER A 68 9.72 -3.90 3.84
N PHE A 69 9.49 -4.65 4.91
CA PHE A 69 10.01 -4.37 6.24
C PHE A 69 11.10 -5.39 6.53
N VAL A 70 12.32 -4.89 6.67
CA VAL A 70 13.52 -5.72 6.64
C VAL A 70 14.36 -5.45 7.87
N ARG A 71 15.06 -6.48 8.34
CA ARG A 71 16.11 -6.36 9.37
C ARG A 71 17.35 -5.75 8.73
N PRO A 72 17.79 -4.53 9.09
CA PRO A 72 18.91 -3.87 8.42
C PRO A 72 20.21 -4.69 8.43
N GLU A 73 20.47 -5.42 9.51
CA GLU A 73 21.63 -6.29 9.69
C GLU A 73 21.60 -7.57 8.83
N LYS A 74 20.48 -7.85 8.17
CA LYS A 74 20.29 -9.00 7.28
C LYS A 74 20.31 -8.63 5.80
N LEU A 75 20.43 -7.34 5.49
CA LEU A 75 20.52 -6.87 4.11
C LEU A 75 21.83 -7.31 3.47
N GLY A 76 21.72 -7.94 2.31
CA GLY A 76 22.84 -8.21 1.43
C GLY A 76 23.39 -6.94 0.77
N PRO A 77 24.52 -7.06 0.06
CA PRO A 77 25.20 -5.91 -0.54
C PRO A 77 24.52 -5.36 -1.79
N ASN A 78 23.55 -6.07 -2.37
CA ASN A 78 22.95 -5.69 -3.64
C ASN A 78 21.71 -4.82 -3.45
N TYR A 79 21.52 -3.86 -4.35
CA TYR A 79 20.30 -3.10 -4.48
C TYR A 79 19.64 -3.43 -5.82
N THR A 80 18.41 -3.89 -5.78
CA THR A 80 17.63 -4.25 -6.97
C THR A 80 16.57 -3.20 -7.25
N ASP A 81 15.66 -2.99 -6.30
CA ASP A 81 14.54 -2.07 -6.41
C ASP A 81 14.04 -1.68 -5.01
N PRO A 82 13.19 -0.64 -4.88
CA PRO A 82 12.76 -0.14 -3.56
C PRO A 82 11.68 -0.99 -2.88
N HIS A 83 11.17 -2.02 -3.54
CA HIS A 83 10.13 -2.93 -3.06
C HIS A 83 10.71 -4.27 -2.60
N ARG A 84 11.75 -4.78 -3.28
CA ARG A 84 12.39 -6.05 -2.96
C ARG A 84 13.89 -5.86 -2.67
N PHE A 85 14.25 -6.11 -1.41
CA PHE A 85 15.62 -6.03 -0.92
C PHE A 85 16.37 -7.35 -1.07
N ASP A 86 17.70 -7.27 -1.04
CA ASP A 86 18.62 -8.42 -1.09
C ASP A 86 18.60 -9.20 0.23
N ILE A 87 17.61 -10.09 0.34
CA ILE A 87 17.38 -11.02 1.45
C ILE A 87 17.14 -12.41 0.82
N PRO A 88 17.66 -13.50 1.41
CA PRO A 88 17.37 -14.85 0.93
C PRO A 88 15.86 -15.09 0.82
N GLU A 89 15.39 -15.62 -0.31
CA GLU A 89 13.97 -15.73 -0.62
C GLU A 89 13.21 -16.55 0.44
N GLU A 90 13.85 -17.58 1.00
CA GLU A 90 13.30 -18.43 2.06
C GLU A 90 13.14 -17.71 3.41
N ARG A 91 13.77 -16.55 3.58
CA ARG A 91 13.63 -15.68 4.76
C ARG A 91 12.77 -14.45 4.50
N TYR A 92 12.10 -14.41 3.34
CA TYR A 92 11.18 -13.37 2.94
C TYR A 92 9.74 -13.89 2.98
N VAL A 93 8.93 -13.35 3.89
CA VAL A 93 7.57 -13.82 4.13
C VAL A 93 6.51 -12.76 3.83
N ASP A 94 5.28 -13.21 3.58
CA ASP A 94 4.10 -12.38 3.53
C ASP A 94 3.52 -12.12 4.93
N THR A 95 2.36 -11.47 4.99
CA THR A 95 1.68 -11.13 6.25
C THR A 95 1.14 -12.35 7.00
N LYS A 96 1.11 -13.53 6.37
CA LYS A 96 0.73 -14.82 6.96
C LYS A 96 1.95 -15.66 7.38
N GLY A 97 3.16 -15.16 7.15
CA GLY A 97 4.41 -15.87 7.46
C GLY A 97 4.78 -16.92 6.41
N GLN A 98 4.11 -16.90 5.25
CA GLN A 98 4.42 -17.80 4.15
C GLN A 98 5.46 -17.18 3.24
N GLN A 99 6.31 -18.00 2.63
CA GLN A 99 7.31 -17.50 1.69
C GLN A 99 6.66 -16.72 0.54
N VAL A 100 7.20 -15.55 0.23
CA VAL A 100 6.68 -14.72 -0.85
C VAL A 100 7.01 -15.35 -2.20
N VAL A 101 5.99 -15.57 -3.02
CA VAL A 101 6.14 -15.91 -4.44
C VAL A 101 6.21 -14.62 -5.25
N TRP A 102 7.43 -14.22 -5.63
CA TRP A 102 7.69 -12.98 -6.35
C TRP A 102 7.46 -13.10 -7.85
N ASN A 103 6.92 -12.05 -8.45
CA ASN A 103 6.99 -11.79 -9.89
C ASN A 103 7.59 -10.40 -10.10
N GLY A 104 8.92 -10.30 -10.15
CA GLY A 104 9.61 -9.00 -10.05
C GLY A 104 9.39 -8.36 -8.67
N ALA A 105 8.81 -7.15 -8.64
CA ALA A 105 8.53 -6.37 -7.43
C ALA A 105 7.10 -6.59 -6.86
N ILE A 106 6.31 -7.49 -7.46
CA ILE A 106 4.92 -7.75 -7.08
C ILE A 106 4.73 -9.14 -6.48
N LYS A 107 3.67 -9.28 -5.68
CA LYS A 107 3.16 -10.56 -5.14
C LYS A 107 1.64 -10.62 -5.22
N ASN A 108 1.07 -11.79 -4.88
CA ASN A 108 -0.37 -11.92 -4.69
C ASN A 108 -0.88 -10.95 -3.60
N ILE A 109 -1.97 -10.25 -3.92
CA ILE A 109 -2.56 -9.26 -3.02
C ILE A 109 -3.13 -9.99 -1.81
N ASP A 110 -2.74 -9.54 -0.62
CA ASP A 110 -3.28 -10.02 0.65
C ASP A 110 -3.35 -8.85 1.63
N TRP A 111 -4.52 -8.68 2.25
CA TRP A 111 -4.83 -7.61 3.19
C TRP A 111 -5.44 -8.12 4.49
N ASP A 112 -5.47 -9.44 4.70
CA ASP A 112 -6.19 -10.05 5.81
C ASP A 112 -5.54 -9.68 7.15
N ASP A 113 -4.22 -9.83 7.27
CA ASP A 113 -3.49 -9.61 8.53
C ASP A 113 -2.87 -8.20 8.64
N ALA A 114 -2.41 -7.64 7.51
CA ALA A 114 -1.89 -6.28 7.44
C ALA A 114 -1.94 -5.72 6.00
N LYS A 115 -2.00 -4.40 5.88
CA LYS A 115 -1.96 -3.70 4.59
C LYS A 115 -1.24 -2.36 4.70
N ILE A 116 -0.72 -1.89 3.56
CA ILE A 116 -0.21 -0.52 3.44
C ILE A 116 -1.30 0.37 2.86
N LEU A 117 -1.81 1.29 3.69
CA LEU A 117 -2.76 2.31 3.27
C LEU A 117 -2.02 3.35 2.43
N HIS A 118 -2.21 3.35 1.11
CA HIS A 118 -1.52 4.28 0.20
C HIS A 118 -2.51 5.30 -0.37
N TYR A 119 -2.41 6.54 0.10
CA TYR A 119 -3.36 7.62 -0.23
C TYR A 119 -2.92 8.45 -1.44
N ILE A 120 -3.29 7.98 -2.63
CA ILE A 120 -2.96 8.65 -3.90
C ILE A 120 -3.73 9.97 -4.14
N CYS A 121 -4.89 10.14 -3.48
CA CYS A 121 -5.77 11.27 -3.68
C CYS A 121 -6.50 11.67 -2.38
N ARG A 122 -6.18 12.87 -1.87
CA ARG A 122 -6.73 13.40 -0.62
C ARG A 122 -7.93 14.38 -0.82
N SER A 123 -8.52 14.41 -2.02
CA SER A 123 -9.80 15.07 -2.40
C SER A 123 -9.86 15.26 -3.91
N MET A 124 -11.08 15.45 -4.47
CA MET A 124 -11.25 15.90 -5.85
C MET A 124 -10.50 17.21 -6.12
N GLU A 125 -10.51 18.15 -5.17
CA GLU A 125 -9.72 19.39 -5.26
C GLU A 125 -8.21 19.10 -5.40
N HIS A 126 -7.65 18.24 -4.56
CA HIS A 126 -6.23 17.87 -4.64
C HIS A 126 -5.90 17.18 -5.97
N TYR A 127 -6.78 16.30 -6.45
CA TYR A 127 -6.61 15.68 -7.75
C TYR A 127 -6.64 16.68 -8.90
N ILE A 128 -7.63 17.58 -8.92
CA ILE A 128 -7.72 18.63 -9.93
C ILE A 128 -6.48 19.52 -9.88
N GLN A 129 -5.97 19.87 -8.69
CA GLN A 129 -4.71 20.60 -8.57
C GLN A 129 -3.51 19.82 -9.13
N ARG A 130 -3.44 18.50 -8.89
CA ARG A 130 -2.39 17.62 -9.41
C ARG A 130 -2.45 17.49 -10.94
N ILE A 131 -3.65 17.34 -11.52
CA ILE A 131 -3.87 17.37 -12.98
C ILE A 131 -3.52 18.74 -13.56
N LYS A 132 -3.96 19.83 -12.92
CA LYS A 132 -3.69 21.20 -13.40
C LYS A 132 -2.19 21.50 -13.51
N ARG A 133 -1.37 20.92 -12.63
CA ARG A 133 0.09 21.00 -12.70
C ARG A 133 0.71 20.12 -13.79
N ARG A 134 -0.06 19.16 -14.31
CA ARG A 134 0.34 18.14 -15.29
C ARG A 134 -0.37 18.31 -16.64
N ILE A 135 -0.91 19.49 -16.97
CA ILE A 135 -1.68 19.74 -18.22
C ILE A 135 -0.89 19.41 -19.50
N ASN A 136 0.44 19.26 -19.42
CA ASN A 136 1.30 18.80 -20.53
C ASN A 136 1.81 17.35 -20.40
N ALA A 137 1.31 16.55 -19.45
CA ALA A 137 1.71 15.17 -19.20
C ALA A 137 0.56 14.20 -19.44
N ASP A 138 0.88 12.97 -19.85
CA ASP A 138 -0.08 11.90 -20.11
C ASP A 138 -0.98 11.64 -18.89
N LEU A 139 -2.29 11.61 -19.12
CA LEU A 139 -3.34 11.49 -18.09
C LEU A 139 -3.84 10.05 -17.93
N GLY A 140 -3.31 9.08 -18.70
CA GLY A 140 -3.74 7.67 -18.69
C GLY A 140 -3.81 7.06 -17.29
N ASP A 141 -2.75 7.18 -16.50
CA ASP A 141 -2.69 6.66 -15.11
C ASP A 141 -3.79 7.27 -14.23
N SER A 142 -4.12 8.53 -14.47
CA SER A 142 -5.03 9.28 -13.60
C SER A 142 -6.49 8.85 -13.76
N GLN A 143 -6.85 8.28 -14.93
CA GLN A 143 -8.20 7.78 -15.21
C GLN A 143 -8.47 6.40 -14.60
N VAL A 144 -7.43 5.55 -14.50
CA VAL A 144 -7.53 4.23 -13.84
C VAL A 144 -7.86 4.42 -12.36
N TYR A 145 -7.11 5.26 -11.66
CA TYR A 145 -7.38 5.53 -10.25
C TYR A 145 -8.77 6.11 -9.99
N TRP A 146 -9.28 6.91 -10.93
CA TRP A 146 -10.64 7.44 -10.85
C TRP A 146 -11.72 6.38 -10.86
N ASN A 147 -11.61 5.40 -11.74
CA ASN A 147 -12.60 4.34 -11.83
C ASN A 147 -12.60 3.45 -10.58
N HIS A 148 -11.42 3.23 -9.98
CA HIS A 148 -11.27 2.33 -8.84
C HIS A 148 -11.46 2.98 -7.46
N CYS A 149 -11.22 4.28 -7.32
CA CYS A 149 -11.07 4.92 -6.00
C CYS A 149 -12.16 5.94 -5.64
N LEU A 150 -13.12 6.21 -6.55
CA LEU A 150 -14.26 7.10 -6.28
C LEU A 150 -15.53 6.33 -5.89
N CYS A 151 -15.82 5.17 -6.49
CA CYS A 151 -17.19 4.63 -6.49
C CYS A 151 -17.53 3.52 -5.47
N GLN A 152 -16.59 3.05 -4.63
CA GLN A 152 -16.82 1.85 -3.83
C GLN A 152 -16.92 2.22 -2.34
N ARG A 153 -18.14 2.15 -1.78
CA ARG A 153 -18.37 2.15 -0.34
C ARG A 153 -18.11 0.74 0.16
N GLU A 154 -17.35 0.59 1.25
CA GLU A 154 -17.50 -0.61 2.07
C GLU A 154 -18.96 -0.63 2.56
N THR A 155 -19.77 -1.53 2.02
CA THR A 155 -20.98 -1.96 2.71
C THR A 155 -20.53 -2.82 3.87
N SER A 156 -20.29 -2.23 5.04
CA SER A 156 -20.20 -3.02 6.26
C SER A 156 -21.59 -3.65 6.53
N PRO A 157 -21.63 -4.94 6.96
CA PRO A 157 -22.87 -5.61 7.36
C PRO A 157 -23.53 -4.98 8.58
#